data_AF-A0A1N6FLI0-F1
#
_entry.id   AF-A0A1N6FLI0-F1
#
_cell.length_a   1.000
_cell.length_b   1.000
_cell.length_c   1.000
_cell.angle_alpha   90.00
_cell.angle_beta   90.00
_cell.angle_gamma   90.00
#
_symmetry.space_group_name_H-M   'P 1'
#
loop_
_entity.id
_entity.type
_entity.pdbx_description
1 polymer ?
#
loop_
_entity_poly.entity_id
_entity_poly.type
_entity_poly.pdbx_seq_one_letter_code
_entity_poly.pdbx_strand_id
1 'polypeptide(L)'
;MNKEFNELFDIKEDNDDKPNVQITTQKIVIHTLIRTIVLVVATAASCVLLFIAAYDSQISLGVLALLIVVGWFSLMIMEAIRLNKSNKTQLSTANMILVGLAVLMIFILILGIN
;
A
#
# COMPACT_ATOMS: atom_id res chain seq x y z
N MET A 1 45.70 15.84 -19.90
CA MET A 1 44.69 14.85 -19.47
C MET A 1 44.51 13.87 -20.62
N ASN A 2 45.00 12.64 -20.48
CA ASN A 2 45.05 11.63 -21.56
C ASN A 2 43.67 10.97 -21.74
N LYS A 3 43.20 10.85 -22.99
CA LYS A 3 41.87 10.31 -23.34
C LYS A 3 41.69 8.85 -22.91
N GLU A 4 42.75 8.05 -22.92
CA GLU A 4 42.72 6.65 -22.49
C GLU A 4 42.40 6.47 -20.99
N PHE A 5 42.74 7.43 -20.14
CA PHE A 5 42.44 7.34 -18.71
C PHE A 5 40.97 7.65 -18.39
N ASN A 6 40.30 8.39 -19.27
CA ASN A 6 38.87 8.71 -19.16
C ASN A 6 37.99 7.57 -19.69
N GLU A 7 38.54 6.67 -20.51
CA GLU A 7 37.86 5.44 -20.95
C GLU A 7 37.96 4.32 -19.90
N LEU A 8 39.07 4.24 -19.15
CA LEU A 8 39.25 3.25 -18.08
C LEU A 8 38.44 3.54 -16.82
N PHE A 9 38.03 4.79 -16.64
CA PHE A 9 37.07 5.24 -15.63
C PHE A 9 35.81 5.80 -16.27
N ASP A 10 35.44 5.28 -17.45
CA ASP A 10 34.09 5.41 -17.98
C ASP A 10 33.19 4.58 -17.06
N ILE A 11 32.93 5.16 -15.88
CA ILE A 11 31.79 4.84 -15.05
C ILE A 11 30.63 5.16 -15.99
N LYS A 12 30.25 4.15 -16.76
CA LYS A 12 28.90 4.03 -17.29
C LYS A 12 28.03 4.14 -16.06
N GLU A 13 27.62 5.37 -15.77
CA GLU A 13 26.37 5.61 -15.08
C GLU A 13 25.35 4.81 -15.89
N ASP A 14 25.09 3.61 -15.39
CA ASP A 14 24.09 2.64 -15.83
C ASP A 14 22.70 3.23 -15.55
N ASN A 15 22.46 4.43 -16.11
CA ASN A 15 21.25 5.21 -16.01
C ASN A 15 20.29 4.92 -17.18
N ASP A 16 20.67 4.03 -18.09
CA ASP A 16 19.87 3.62 -19.25
C ASP A 16 19.57 2.12 -19.21
N ASP A 17 18.67 1.68 -18.31
CA ASP A 17 17.79 0.51 -18.56
C ASP A 17 16.78 0.26 -17.42
N LYS A 18 16.10 1.31 -16.95
CA LYS A 18 14.76 1.11 -16.39
C LYS A 18 13.79 1.71 -17.39
N PRO A 19 12.89 0.92 -18.01
CA PRO A 19 11.82 1.49 -18.78
C PRO A 19 11.05 2.39 -17.82
N ASN A 20 11.26 3.70 -17.95
CA ASN A 20 10.47 4.71 -17.28
C ASN A 20 9.10 4.68 -17.96
N VAL A 21 8.32 3.65 -17.65
CA VAL A 21 6.88 3.65 -17.89
C VAL A 21 6.39 4.77 -16.99
N GLN A 22 6.43 6.00 -17.47
CA GLN A 22 5.88 7.16 -16.78
C GLN A 22 4.43 6.80 -16.49
N ILE A 23 4.17 6.40 -15.25
CA ILE A 23 2.82 6.15 -14.82
C ILE A 23 2.22 7.54 -14.70
N THR A 24 1.31 7.85 -15.62
CA THR A 24 0.62 9.13 -15.61
C THR A 24 -0.04 9.33 -14.25
N THR A 25 0.05 10.54 -13.70
CA THR A 25 -0.52 10.89 -12.39
C THR A 25 -1.98 10.47 -12.27
N GLN A 26 -2.74 10.51 -13.37
CA GLN A 26 -4.12 10.03 -13.46
C GLN A 26 -4.28 8.54 -13.11
N LYS A 27 -3.38 7.66 -13.59
CA LYS A 27 -3.41 6.22 -13.26
C LYS A 27 -3.11 5.99 -11.77
N ILE A 28 -2.20 6.78 -11.20
CA ILE A 28 -1.89 6.73 -9.76
C ILE A 28 -3.11 7.14 -8.94
N VAL A 29 -3.78 8.22 -9.32
CA VAL A 29 -4.99 8.73 -8.63
C VAL A 29 -6.12 7.71 -8.70
N ILE A 30 -6.43 7.15 -9.88
CA ILE A 30 -7.51 6.15 -10.02
C ILE A 30 -7.20 4.91 -9.18
N HIS A 31 -5.96 4.43 -9.20
CA HIS A 31 -5.55 3.25 -8.44
C HIS A 31 -5.64 3.48 -6.93
N THR A 32 -5.21 4.66 -6.47
CA THR A 32 -5.34 5.07 -5.07
C THR A 32 -6.81 5.21 -4.67
N LEU A 33 -7.64 5.82 -5.51
CA LEU A 33 -9.07 6.01 -5.26
C LEU A 33 -9.81 4.68 -5.07
N ILE A 34 -9.57 3.71 -5.96
CA ILE A 34 -10.19 2.38 -5.85
C ILE A 34 -9.82 1.72 -4.52
N ARG A 35 -8.55 1.81 -4.10
CA ARG A 35 -8.08 1.24 -2.83
C ARG A 35 -8.72 1.90 -1.63
N THR A 36 -8.88 3.23 -1.66
CA THR A 36 -9.59 3.97 -0.61
C THR A 36 -11.05 3.52 -0.53
N ILE A 37 -11.74 3.34 -1.67
CA ILE A 37 -13.12 2.85 -1.67
C ILE A 37 -13.20 1.44 -1.06
N VAL A 38 -12.30 0.54 -1.47
CA VAL A 38 -12.24 -0.82 -0.91
C VAL A 38 -11.98 -0.78 0.59
N LEU A 39 -11.09 0.09 1.07
CA LEU A 39 -10.82 0.28 2.50
C LEU A 39 -12.09 0.72 3.23
N VAL A 40 -12.79 1.75 2.73
CA VAL A 40 -14.03 2.26 3.34
C VAL A 40 -15.09 1.16 3.43
N VAL A 41 -15.28 0.39 2.37
CA VAL A 41 -16.24 -0.73 2.34
C VAL A 41 -15.83 -1.83 3.33
N ALA A 42 -14.54 -2.20 3.37
CA ALA A 42 -14.03 -3.20 4.29
C ALA A 42 -14.18 -2.76 5.76
N THR A 43 -13.92 -1.48 6.06
CA THR A 43 -14.13 -0.90 7.40
C THR A 43 -15.61 -0.94 7.78
N ALA A 44 -16.51 -0.47 6.91
CA ALA A 44 -17.95 -0.49 7.19
C ALA A 44 -18.47 -1.91 7.43
N ALA A 45 -18.08 -2.87 6.59
CA ALA A 45 -18.44 -4.28 6.76
C ALA A 45 -17.89 -4.85 8.08
N SER A 46 -16.64 -4.54 8.43
CA SER A 46 -16.03 -4.97 9.68
C SER A 46 -16.75 -4.38 10.89
N CYS A 47 -17.17 -3.11 10.85
CA CYS A 47 -17.96 -2.50 11.92
C CYS A 47 -19.31 -3.19 12.11
N VAL A 48 -20.02 -3.52 11.02
CA VAL A 48 -21.29 -4.26 11.09
C VAL A 48 -21.07 -5.66 11.67
N LEU A 49 -20.04 -6.38 11.22
CA LEU A 49 -19.70 -7.70 11.75
C LEU A 49 -19.37 -7.64 13.23
N LEU A 50 -18.59 -6.65 13.68
CA LEU A 50 -18.25 -6.46 15.08
C LEU A 50 -19.48 -6.08 15.93
N PHE A 51 -20.39 -5.27 15.38
CA PHE A 51 -21.63 -4.92 16.06
C PHE A 51 -22.50 -6.16 16.30
N ILE A 52 -22.67 -7.00 15.28
CA ILE A 52 -23.43 -8.26 15.40
C ILE A 52 -22.70 -9.23 16.35
N ALA A 53 -21.37 -9.33 16.24
CA ALA A 53 -20.55 -10.17 17.12
C ALA A 53 -20.72 -9.76 18.59
N ALA A 54 -20.74 -8.46 18.88
CA ALA A 54 -20.95 -7.94 20.22
C ALA A 54 -22.38 -8.15 20.72
N TYR A 55 -23.39 -8.00 19.84
CA TYR A 55 -24.79 -8.18 20.20
C TYR A 55 -25.15 -9.63 20.54
N ASP A 56 -24.69 -10.58 19.73
CA ASP A 56 -25.04 -12.00 19.84
C ASP A 56 -23.89 -12.86 20.42
N SER A 57 -22.86 -12.22 20.97
CA SER A 57 -21.66 -12.87 21.55
C SER A 57 -20.95 -13.87 20.61
N GLN A 58 -21.09 -13.70 19.29
CA GLN A 58 -20.53 -14.59 18.29
C GLN A 58 -19.06 -14.24 18.02
N ILE A 59 -18.16 -14.90 18.74
CA ILE A 59 -16.70 -14.73 18.61
C ILE A 59 -16.21 -14.98 17.17
N SER A 60 -16.83 -15.91 16.44
CA SER A 60 -16.49 -16.24 15.06
C SER A 60 -16.60 -15.04 14.11
N LEU A 61 -17.61 -14.17 14.29
CA LEU A 61 -17.80 -12.96 13.50
C LEU A 61 -16.75 -11.89 13.83
N GLY A 62 -16.34 -11.80 15.10
CA GLY A 62 -15.23 -10.93 15.51
C GLY A 62 -13.90 -11.35 14.87
N VAL A 63 -13.61 -12.66 14.86
CA VAL A 63 -12.43 -13.21 14.16
C VAL A 63 -12.51 -12.94 12.66
N LEU A 64 -13.68 -13.11 12.04
CA LEU A 64 -13.88 -12.81 10.62
C LEU A 64 -13.63 -11.33 10.30
N ALA A 65 -14.13 -10.41 11.12
CA ALA A 65 -13.88 -8.97 10.96
C ALA A 65 -12.38 -8.65 11.04
N LEU A 66 -11.66 -9.28 11.98
CA LEU A 66 -10.21 -9.12 12.10
C LEU A 66 -9.47 -9.65 10.86
N LEU A 67 -9.89 -10.81 10.33
CA LEU A 67 -9.31 -11.38 9.10
C LEU A 67 -9.54 -10.50 7.88
N ILE A 68 -10.68 -9.81 7.78
CA ILE A 68 -10.94 -8.85 6.69
C ILE A 68 -9.92 -7.70 6.74
N VAL A 69 -9.70 -7.12 7.92
CA VAL A 69 -8.75 -6.02 8.11
C VAL A 69 -7.33 -6.48 7.80
N VAL A 70 -6.88 -7.59 8.40
CA VAL A 70 -5.53 -8.14 8.18
C VAL A 70 -5.32 -8.57 6.73
N GLY A 71 -6.34 -9.16 6.11
CA GLY A 71 -6.33 -9.57 4.72
C GLY A 71 -6.17 -8.37 3.78
N TRP A 72 -6.87 -7.28 4.04
CA TRP A 72 -6.72 -6.04 3.26
C TRP A 72 -5.30 -5.48 3.36
N PHE A 73 -4.73 -5.38 4.56
CA PHE A 73 -3.34 -4.93 4.74
C PHE A 73 -2.34 -5.84 4.02
N SER A 74 -2.54 -7.15 4.12
CA SER A 74 -1.67 -8.15 3.49
C SER A 74 -1.71 -8.04 1.95
N LEU A 75 -2.90 -7.86 1.36
CA LEU A 75 -3.06 -7.63 -0.08
C LEU A 75 -2.35 -6.35 -0.53
N MET A 76 -2.47 -5.27 0.25
CA MET A 76 -1.81 -4.00 -0.05
C MET A 76 -0.28 -4.13 -0.01
N ILE A 77 0.27 -4.79 1.00
CA ILE A 77 1.72 -5.03 1.11
C ILE A 77 2.22 -5.90 -0.04
N MET A 78 1.51 -7.00 -0.35
CA MET A 78 1.86 -7.89 -1.47
C MET A 78 1.84 -7.14 -2.81
N GLU A 79 0.84 -6.30 -3.03
CA GLU A 79 0.75 -5.50 -4.26
C GLU A 79 1.86 -4.46 -4.33
N ALA A 80 2.22 -3.80 -3.22
CA ALA A 80 3.37 -2.89 -3.17
C ALA A 80 4.66 -3.61 -3.58
N ILE A 81 4.93 -4.79 -3.01
CA ILE A 81 6.10 -5.61 -3.36
C ILE A 81 6.09 -5.97 -4.85
N ARG A 82 4.93 -6.38 -5.39
CA ARG A 82 4.78 -6.73 -6.81
C ARG A 82 5.02 -5.52 -7.74
N LEU A 83 4.52 -4.35 -7.37
CA LEU A 83 4.71 -3.10 -8.12
C LEU A 83 6.17 -2.65 -8.08
N ASN A 84 6.83 -2.79 -6.93
CA ASN A 84 8.26 -2.50 -6.79
C ASN A 84 9.11 -3.41 -7.67
N LYS A 85 8.82 -4.73 -7.67
CA LYS A 85 9.47 -5.71 -8.57
C LYS A 85 9.25 -5.41 -10.06
N SER A 86 8.17 -4.71 -10.41
CA SER A 86 7.80 -4.38 -11.80
C SER A 86 8.32 -2.99 -12.24
N ASN A 87 9.29 -2.40 -11.52
CA ASN A 87 9.80 -1.03 -11.73
C ASN A 87 8.74 0.08 -11.63
N LYS A 88 7.57 -0.19 -11.05
CA LYS A 88 6.48 0.79 -10.82
C LYS A 88 6.61 1.42 -9.43
N THR A 89 7.77 2.00 -9.16
CA THR A 89 8.15 2.49 -7.82
C THR A 89 7.20 3.56 -7.29
N GLN A 90 6.76 4.50 -8.12
CA GLN A 90 5.80 5.55 -7.72
C GLN A 90 4.47 4.99 -7.21
N LEU A 91 3.95 3.94 -7.86
CA LEU A 91 2.70 3.28 -7.48
C LEU A 91 2.86 2.45 -6.21
N SER A 92 4.04 1.83 -6.03
CA SER A 92 4.42 1.13 -4.81
C SER A 92 4.51 2.11 -3.63
N THR A 93 5.16 3.25 -3.81
CA THR A 93 5.29 4.28 -2.77
C THR A 93 3.93 4.85 -2.37
N ALA A 94 3.08 5.19 -3.34
CA ALA A 94 1.71 5.64 -3.05
C ALA A 94 0.93 4.60 -2.24
N ASN A 95 1.10 3.31 -2.56
CA ASN A 95 0.46 2.22 -1.83
C ASN A 95 0.94 2.13 -0.37
N MET A 96 2.26 2.20 -0.16
CA MET A 96 2.87 2.15 1.16
C MET A 96 2.47 3.36 2.01
N ILE A 97 2.37 4.55 1.41
CA ILE A 97 1.87 5.75 2.09
C ILE A 97 0.43 5.53 2.54
N LEU A 98 -0.43 4.95 1.69
CA LEU A 98 -1.82 4.68 2.05
C LEU A 98 -1.94 3.69 3.21
N VAL A 99 -1.11 2.63 3.21
CA VAL A 99 -1.00 1.70 4.34
C VAL A 99 -0.55 2.43 5.61
N GLY A 100 0.49 3.26 5.51
CA GLY A 100 1.00 4.04 6.64
C GLY A 100 -0.04 4.99 7.22
N LEU A 101 -0.79 5.70 6.37
CA LEU A 101 -1.89 6.57 6.78
C LEU A 101 -3.02 5.79 7.47
N ALA A 102 -3.38 4.61 6.95
CA ALA A 102 -4.41 3.77 7.57
C ALA A 102 -3.98 3.32 8.98
N VAL A 103 -2.73 2.87 9.16
CA VAL A 103 -2.19 2.49 10.47
C VAL A 103 -2.14 3.69 11.42
N LEU A 104 -1.71 4.86 10.94
CA LEU A 104 -1.65 6.08 11.74
C LEU A 104 -3.04 6.52 12.21
N MET A 105 -4.06 6.44 11.35
CA MET A 105 -5.45 6.72 11.75
C MET A 105 -5.95 5.74 12.82
N ILE A 106 -5.65 4.45 12.69
CA ILE A 106 -6.01 3.45 13.71
C ILE A 106 -5.32 3.79 15.04
N PHE A 107 -4.03 4.14 15.01
CA PHE A 107 -3.28 4.48 16.20
C PHE A 107 -3.83 5.73 16.91
N ILE A 108 -4.15 6.79 16.16
CA ILE A 108 -4.78 8.00 16.70
C ILE A 108 -6.15 7.66 17.31
N LEU A 109 -6.94 6.82 16.64
CA LEU A 109 -8.25 6.42 17.11
C LEU A 109 -8.17 5.64 18.42
N ILE A 110 -7.19 4.74 18.56
CA ILE A 110 -6.93 4.02 19.82
C ILE A 110 -6.50 4.99 20.93
N LEU A 111 -5.57 5.90 20.64
CA LEU A 111 -5.10 6.88 21.63
C LEU A 111 -6.21 7.83 22.09
N GLY A 112 -7.12 8.22 21.19
CA GLY A 112 -8.23 9.11 21.51
C GLY A 112 -9.39 8.46 22.25
N ILE A 113 -9.40 7.12 22.38
CA ILE A 113 -10.39 6.36 23.17
C ILE A 113 -9.94 6.20 24.64
N ASN A 114 -8.64 6.38 24.93
CA ASN A 114 -8.07 6.41 26.28
C ASN A 114 -8.20 7.80 26.93
#